data_AF-A0A6N7PV95-F1
#
_entry.id   AF-A0A6N7PV95-F1
#
_cell.length_a   1.000
_cell.length_b   1.000
_cell.length_c   1.000
_cell.angle_alpha   90.00
_cell.angle_beta   90.00
_cell.angle_gamma   90.00
#
_symmetry.space_group_name_H-M   'P 1'
#
loop_
_entity.id
_entity.type
_entity.pdbx_description
1 polymer ?
#
loop_
_entity_poly.entity_id
_entity_poly.type
_entity_poly.pdbx_seq_one_letter_code
_entity_poly.pdbx_strand_id
1 'polypeptide(L)' 'MRRAFQTFVLTSFLGLALAACGGYSEDEATTKCDLERTAKAACMNDAAYQQCLSCFQECGDTCAIAESCPLQYICAE' A
#
# COMPACT_ATOMS: atom_id res chain seq x y z
N MET A 1 57.14 5.80 -14.11
CA MET A 1 57.22 6.13 -12.66
C MET A 1 55.86 6.67 -12.25
N ARG A 2 55.08 5.88 -11.49
CA ARG A 2 54.68 6.12 -10.09
C ARG A 2 53.61 7.22 -9.87
N ARG A 3 52.49 6.76 -9.27
CA ARG A 3 51.50 7.42 -8.38
C ARG A 3 50.29 8.04 -9.08
N ALA A 4 49.10 7.43 -9.03
CA ALA A 4 48.22 7.10 -7.89
C ALA A 4 47.24 8.24 -7.56
N PHE A 5 45.96 7.88 -7.62
CA PHE A 5 44.85 8.36 -6.77
C PHE A 5 44.69 9.87 -6.59
N GLN A 6 43.64 10.47 -7.18
CA GLN A 6 42.63 11.20 -6.41
C GLN A 6 41.48 11.75 -7.28
N THR A 7 40.31 11.13 -7.10
CA THR A 7 39.00 11.76 -6.85
C THR A 7 38.54 12.92 -7.72
N PHE A 8 37.62 12.63 -8.65
CA PHE A 8 36.30 13.29 -8.61
C PHE A 8 35.26 12.26 -9.03
N VAL A 9 34.45 11.87 -8.04
CA VAL A 9 33.43 10.83 -8.11
C VAL A 9 32.39 11.22 -9.16
N LEU A 10 32.46 10.55 -10.30
CA LEU A 10 31.38 10.44 -11.27
C LEU A 10 30.22 9.66 -10.61
N THR A 11 29.01 10.11 -10.91
CA THR A 11 27.72 9.41 -10.74
C THR A 11 27.25 9.12 -9.32
N SER A 12 26.56 10.10 -8.72
CA SER A 12 25.46 9.83 -7.78
C SER A 12 24.24 10.63 -8.22
N PHE A 13 23.57 10.16 -9.27
CA PHE A 13 22.13 10.40 -9.42
C PHE A 13 21.46 9.68 -8.26
N LEU A 14 21.31 10.39 -7.14
CA LEU A 14 20.52 9.93 -6.01
C LEU A 14 19.05 10.02 -6.43
N GLY A 15 18.60 8.98 -7.14
CA GLY A 15 17.21 8.80 -7.49
C GLY A 15 16.40 8.68 -6.21
N LEU A 16 15.69 9.76 -5.85
CA LEU A 16 14.56 9.69 -4.94
C LEU A 16 13.44 8.91 -5.66
N ALA A 17 13.56 7.59 -5.70
CA ALA A 17 12.42 6.70 -5.85
C ALA A 17 11.77 6.58 -4.47
N LEU A 18 11.10 7.64 -4.01
CA LEU A 18 10.09 7.46 -2.98
C LEU A 18 8.95 6.70 -3.65
N ALA A 19 8.78 5.44 -3.21
CA ALA A 19 7.81 4.48 -3.66
C ALA A 19 6.51 5.12 -4.17
N ALA A 20 6.25 4.98 -5.46
CA ALA A 20 4.87 4.92 -5.91
C ALA A 20 4.30 3.61 -5.36
N CYS A 21 3.82 3.60 -4.12
CA CYS A 21 2.90 2.57 -3.66
C CYS A 21 1.65 2.72 -4.53
N GLY A 22 1.63 1.98 -5.64
CA GLY A 22 0.53 1.96 -6.60
C GLY A 22 -0.61 1.11 -6.06
N GLY A 23 -1.23 1.56 -4.97
CA GLY A 23 -2.49 0.98 -4.52
C GLY A 23 -3.61 1.25 -5.52
N TYR A 24 -4.80 0.73 -5.22
CA TYR A 24 -5.96 0.87 -6.08
C TYR A 24 -6.40 2.33 -6.22
N SER A 25 -7.01 2.66 -7.36
CA SER A 25 -7.76 3.92 -7.48
C SER A 25 -8.97 3.95 -6.54
N GLU A 26 -9.55 5.13 -6.32
CA GLU A 26 -10.74 5.29 -5.48
C GLU A 26 -11.90 4.38 -5.94
N ASP A 27 -12.14 4.30 -7.25
CA ASP A 27 -13.20 3.48 -7.85
C ASP A 27 -12.95 1.98 -7.67
N GLU A 28 -11.70 1.54 -7.84
CA GLU A 28 -11.30 0.14 -7.65
C GLU A 28 -11.41 -0.28 -6.18
N ALA A 29 -10.91 0.56 -5.26
CA ALA A 29 -11.03 0.33 -3.82
C ALA A 29 -12.49 0.30 -3.37
N THR A 30 -13.33 1.20 -3.88
CA THR A 30 -14.77 1.23 -3.60
C THR A 30 -15.45 -0.06 -4.06
N THR A 31 -15.21 -0.46 -5.31
CA THR A 31 -15.77 -1.71 -5.87
C THR A 31 -15.37 -2.92 -5.03
N LYS A 32 -14.10 -3.01 -4.63
CA LYS A 32 -13.58 -4.09 -3.79
C LYS A 32 -14.24 -4.09 -2.40
N CYS A 33 -14.28 -2.94 -1.73
CA CYS A 33 -14.84 -2.82 -0.39
C CYS A 33 -16.36 -3.01 -0.35
N ASP A 34 -17.08 -2.72 -1.44
CA ASP A 34 -18.51 -3.02 -1.56
C ASP A 34 -18.78 -4.52 -1.65
N LEU A 35 -17.94 -5.26 -2.38
CA LEU A 35 -17.99 -6.72 -2.41
C LEU A 35 -17.69 -7.31 -1.03
N GLU A 36 -16.66 -6.82 -0.34
CA GLU A 36 -16.33 -7.19 1.04
C GLU A 36 -17.50 -6.92 2.00
N ARG A 37 -18.12 -5.74 1.90
CA ARG A 37 -19.26 -5.32 2.72
C ARG A 37 -20.47 -6.21 2.50
N THR A 38 -20.70 -6.64 1.27
CA THR A 38 -21.77 -7.58 0.94
C THR A 38 -21.46 -8.98 1.50
N ALA A 39 -20.23 -9.46 1.33
CA ALA A 39 -19.82 -10.80 1.75
C ALA A 39 -19.70 -10.95 3.29
N LYS A 40 -19.35 -9.87 3.99
CA LYS A 40 -19.02 -9.87 5.42
C LYS A 40 -19.84 -8.82 6.20
N ALA A 41 -21.09 -8.58 5.77
CA ALA A 41 -21.95 -7.52 6.30
C ALA A 41 -22.06 -7.50 7.84
N ALA A 42 -22.04 -8.67 8.50
CA ALA A 42 -22.11 -8.77 9.95
C ALA A 42 -20.90 -8.15 10.68
N CYS A 43 -19.74 -8.08 10.05
CA CYS A 43 -18.50 -7.56 10.63
C CYS A 43 -17.98 -6.30 9.93
N MET A 44 -18.61 -5.88 8.83
CA MET A 44 -18.25 -4.67 8.08
C MET A 44 -19.12 -3.50 8.52
N ASN A 45 -18.69 -2.79 9.57
CA ASN A 45 -19.27 -1.50 9.93
C ASN A 45 -18.62 -0.36 9.12
N ASP A 46 -19.12 0.87 9.25
CA ASP A 46 -18.62 2.00 8.47
C ASP A 46 -17.13 2.29 8.71
N ALA A 47 -16.65 2.11 9.95
CA ALA A 47 -15.24 2.29 10.26
C ALA A 47 -14.36 1.23 9.56
N ALA A 48 -14.78 -0.03 9.57
CA ALA A 48 -14.09 -1.11 8.86
C ALA A 48 -14.14 -0.89 7.33
N TYR A 49 -15.23 -0.32 6.81
CA TYR A 49 -15.34 0.04 5.40
C TYR A 49 -14.36 1.16 5.02
N GLN A 50 -14.23 2.20 5.85
CA GLN A 50 -13.23 3.25 5.62
C GLN A 50 -11.80 2.71 5.70
N GLN A 51 -11.52 1.81 6.65
CA GLN A 51 -10.21 1.14 6.72
C GLN A 51 -9.93 0.27 5.47
N CYS A 52 -10.94 -0.42 4.95
CA CYS A 52 -10.84 -1.16 3.69
C CYS A 52 -10.42 -0.23 2.55
N LEU A 53 -11.12 0.91 2.39
CA LEU A 53 -10.80 1.88 1.34
C LEU A 53 -9.36 2.38 1.46
N SER A 54 -8.95 2.83 2.65
CA SER A 54 -7.59 3.33 2.87
C SER A 54 -6.54 2.26 2.58
N CYS A 55 -6.75 1.02 3.04
CA CYS A 55 -5.80 -0.06 2.85
C CYS A 55 -5.65 -0.47 1.38
N PHE A 56 -6.74 -0.63 0.63
CA PHE A 56 -6.65 -0.93 -0.81
C PHE A 56 -6.09 0.27 -1.61
N GLN A 57 -6.40 1.51 -1.24
CA GLN A 57 -5.80 2.68 -1.90
C GLN A 57 -4.30 2.85 -1.62
N GLU A 58 -3.85 2.45 -0.43
CA GLU A 58 -2.43 2.55 -0.04
C GLU A 58 -1.60 1.38 -0.60
N CYS A 59 -2.16 0.17 -0.55
CA CYS A 59 -1.39 -1.06 -0.70
C CYS A 59 -1.91 -1.98 -1.82
N GLY A 60 -3.08 -1.68 -2.39
CA GLY A 60 -3.66 -2.44 -3.48
C GLY A 60 -3.86 -3.91 -3.10
N ASP A 61 -3.33 -4.81 -3.92
CA ASP A 61 -3.44 -6.26 -3.71
C ASP A 61 -2.74 -6.77 -2.45
N THR A 62 -1.83 -5.99 -1.85
CA THR A 62 -1.18 -6.40 -0.59
C THR A 62 -2.04 -6.07 0.65
N CYS A 63 -3.18 -5.41 0.47
CA CYS A 63 -4.15 -5.25 1.54
C CYS A 63 -4.77 -6.59 1.96
N ALA A 64 -4.68 -6.92 3.25
CA ALA A 64 -5.19 -8.15 3.84
C ALA A 64 -6.12 -7.85 5.03
N ILE A 65 -7.05 -8.78 5.28
CA ILE A 65 -7.98 -8.72 6.41
C ILE A 65 -7.32 -9.41 7.59
N ALA A 66 -7.16 -8.71 8.71
CA ALA A 66 -6.91 -9.33 9.99
C ALA A 66 -8.21 -10.01 10.45
N GLU A 67 -8.16 -11.30 10.80
CA GLU A 67 -9.33 -12.08 11.21
C GLU A 67 -9.95 -11.53 12.52
N SER A 68 -10.81 -10.51 12.41
CA SER A 68 -11.50 -9.86 13.52
C SER A 68 -12.95 -9.49 13.16
N CYS A 69 -13.78 -9.20 14.18
CA CYS A 69 -15.13 -8.67 14.00
C CYS A 69 -15.35 -7.53 15.02
N PRO A 70 -15.39 -6.25 14.61
CA PRO A 70 -15.39 -5.77 13.23
C PRO A 70 -14.09 -6.07 12.47
N LEU A 71 -14.18 -6.11 11.14
CA LEU A 71 -13.02 -6.38 10.27
C LEU A 71 -11.95 -5.30 10.45
N GLN A 72 -10.69 -5.71 10.35
CA GLN A 72 -9.54 -4.81 10.33
C GLN A 72 -8.72 -5.11 9.08
N TYR A 73 -8.12 -4.07 8.50
CA TYR A 73 -7.35 -4.16 7.27
C TYR A 73 -5.92 -3.71 7.52
N ILE A 74 -4.96 -4.46 6.98
CA ILE A 74 -3.53 -4.21 7.10
C ILE A 74 -2.87 -4.41 5.74
N CYS A 75 -1.80 -3.68 5.47
CA CYS A 75 -0.93 -4.01 4.35
C CYS A 75 -0.05 -5.20 4.76
N ALA A 76 -0.25 -6.35 4.13
CA ALA A 76 0.65 -7.48 4.25
C ALA A 76 1.94 -7.12 3.49
N GLU A 77 3.07 -7.11 4.19
CA GLU A 77 4.39 -6.78 3.65
C GLU A 77 4.85 -7.75 2.55
#